data_AF-A0A9W8Z6D9-F1
#
_entry.id   AF-A0A9W8Z6D9-F1
#
_cell.length_a   1.000
_cell.length_b   1.000
_cell.length_c   1.000
_cell.angle_alpha   90.00
_cell.angle_beta   90.00
_cell.angle_gamma   90.00
#
_symmetry.space_group_name_H-M   'P 1'
#
loop_
_entity.id
_entity.type
_entity.pdbx_description
1 polymer ?
#
loop_
_entity_poly.entity_id
_entity_poly.type
_entity_poly.pdbx_seq_one_letter_code
_entity_poly.pdbx_strand_id
1 'polypeptide(L)'
;MRFSTIAAAALIGSASATFKFGEQEALAANAVFNIGLNAAQYGYQSPGTCTLKNVAVRREWSTLSKKEKLNYINAVKCIHAKPALTDAGVSAGAKSRFDDFVVTHVIQTYWVHGTANFLAWHRYYIYAYEQLLRNDCGYKGYLPYYNWAWWAEDPSQSPLLDGSETSIGGDGEYIAGRNYTCVGQIASCYIKLQPGQGGGCIKSGPMQNWTMNLGPIDTKWPNIKKNPSPDGLGYNPRCLSRDLTKDASMGATDKIISDLIKNSNNIHAFQNLVQGDFSNKYIGVHSAGHYTIGGDAGTDFFNSPSDPYFYFHHAQIDRVWWIWQNQDIENRQNAIADTITFLNLPPSRNGTLNDTMSLGEMFEAQFPNITQGDAMNTLAGPFCYIYA
;
A
#
# COMPACT_ATOMS: atom_id res chain seq x y z
N MET A 1 -16.23 -28.50 -9.07
CA MET A 1 -16.02 -28.96 -7.68
C MET A 1 -14.89 -28.24 -6.91
N ARG A 2 -14.26 -27.16 -7.42
CA ARG A 2 -13.34 -26.28 -6.65
C ARG A 2 -13.89 -24.87 -6.36
N PHE A 3 -15.07 -24.54 -6.89
CA PHE A 3 -15.77 -23.27 -6.61
C PHE A 3 -16.16 -23.14 -5.13
N SER A 4 -16.55 -24.26 -4.51
CA SER A 4 -16.87 -24.32 -3.09
C SER A 4 -15.65 -24.14 -2.20
N THR A 5 -14.43 -24.50 -2.63
CA THR A 5 -13.23 -24.42 -1.77
C THR A 5 -12.56 -23.05 -1.78
N ILE A 6 -12.70 -22.24 -2.84
CA ILE A 6 -12.16 -20.86 -2.85
C ILE A 6 -13.11 -19.91 -2.12
N ALA A 7 -14.43 -20.04 -2.36
CA ALA A 7 -15.44 -19.34 -1.56
C ALA A 7 -15.44 -19.81 -0.09
N ALA A 8 -15.21 -21.11 0.18
CA ALA A 8 -15.09 -21.60 1.55
C ALA A 8 -13.73 -21.30 2.20
N ALA A 9 -12.64 -21.13 1.45
CA ALA A 9 -11.37 -20.67 2.02
C ALA A 9 -11.45 -19.21 2.50
N ALA A 10 -12.32 -18.40 1.88
CA ALA A 10 -12.70 -17.09 2.42
C ALA A 10 -13.62 -17.19 3.66
N LEU A 11 -14.22 -18.36 3.94
CA LEU A 11 -15.18 -18.57 5.04
C LEU A 11 -14.63 -19.43 6.19
N ILE A 12 -13.53 -20.14 6.02
CA ILE A 12 -13.01 -21.09 7.02
C ILE A 12 -11.53 -20.77 7.28
N GLY A 13 -11.31 -19.65 7.96
CA GLY A 13 -10.07 -19.42 8.67
C GLY A 13 -9.99 -20.35 9.89
N SER A 14 -8.88 -21.07 10.00
CA SER A 14 -8.55 -21.98 11.09
C SER A 14 -8.74 -21.34 12.47
N ALA A 15 -9.34 -22.09 13.39
CA ALA A 15 -9.61 -21.74 14.77
C ALA A 15 -8.36 -21.20 15.51
N SER A 16 -8.29 -19.87 15.66
CA SER A 16 -7.52 -19.17 16.72
C SER A 16 -7.67 -17.65 16.70
N ALA A 17 -8.41 -17.06 15.76
CA ALA A 17 -8.92 -15.69 15.87
C ALA A 17 -10.37 -15.66 15.38
N THR A 18 -11.28 -15.10 16.18
CA THR A 18 -12.64 -14.77 15.72
C THR A 18 -12.52 -13.70 14.62
N PHE A 19 -12.45 -14.12 13.37
CA PHE A 19 -12.42 -13.21 12.22
C PHE A 19 -13.69 -12.34 12.24
N LYS A 20 -13.51 -11.01 12.31
CA LYS A 20 -14.62 -10.04 12.19
C LYS A 20 -15.04 -10.02 10.71
N PHE A 21 -15.96 -10.92 10.32
CA PHE A 21 -16.53 -10.91 8.98
C PHE A 21 -17.44 -9.68 8.83
N GLY A 22 -16.86 -8.60 8.28
CA GLY A 22 -17.52 -7.32 8.04
C GLY A 22 -18.14 -7.23 6.65
N GLU A 23 -18.81 -6.10 6.40
CA GLU A 23 -19.46 -5.84 5.12
C GLU A 23 -18.46 -5.76 3.97
N GLN A 24 -17.24 -5.25 4.20
CA GLN A 24 -16.22 -5.22 3.16
C GLN A 24 -15.81 -6.62 2.68
N GLU A 25 -15.89 -7.65 3.55
CA GLU A 25 -15.53 -9.02 3.18
C GLU A 25 -16.63 -9.68 2.35
N ALA A 26 -17.89 -9.34 2.63
CA ALA A 26 -19.00 -9.72 1.77
C ALA A 26 -18.87 -9.09 0.37
N LEU A 27 -18.47 -7.83 0.29
CA LEU A 27 -18.21 -7.15 -1.00
C LEU A 27 -17.02 -7.79 -1.75
N ALA A 28 -15.97 -8.20 -1.04
CA ALA A 28 -14.84 -8.93 -1.63
C ALA A 28 -15.26 -10.32 -2.16
N ALA A 29 -16.10 -11.05 -1.42
CA ALA A 29 -16.66 -12.32 -1.89
C ALA A 29 -17.52 -12.13 -3.15
N ASN A 30 -18.34 -11.07 -3.19
CA ASN A 30 -19.11 -10.69 -4.39
C ASN A 30 -18.20 -10.35 -5.57
N ALA A 31 -17.08 -9.67 -5.34
CA ALA A 31 -16.11 -9.38 -6.39
C ALA A 31 -15.54 -10.67 -7.02
N VAL A 32 -15.16 -11.67 -6.22
CA VAL A 32 -14.71 -12.98 -6.74
C VAL A 32 -15.80 -13.66 -7.56
N PHE A 33 -17.05 -13.61 -7.08
CA PHE A 33 -18.19 -14.18 -7.80
C PHE A 33 -18.42 -13.51 -9.15
N ASN A 34 -18.41 -12.17 -9.18
CA ASN A 34 -18.59 -11.38 -10.40
C ASN A 34 -17.48 -11.62 -11.43
N ILE A 35 -16.23 -11.77 -10.99
CA ILE A 35 -15.11 -12.17 -11.86
C ILE A 35 -15.38 -13.53 -12.49
N GLY A 36 -15.86 -14.50 -11.70
CA GLY A 36 -16.22 -15.83 -12.20
C GLY A 36 -17.33 -15.79 -13.25
N LEU A 37 -18.38 -15.00 -13.01
CA LEU A 37 -19.47 -14.79 -13.97
C LEU A 37 -18.98 -14.09 -15.25
N ASN A 38 -18.21 -13.01 -15.10
CA ASN A 38 -17.67 -12.26 -16.24
C ASN A 38 -16.78 -13.15 -17.11
N ALA A 39 -15.89 -13.94 -16.51
CA ALA A 39 -15.06 -14.89 -17.22
C ALA A 39 -15.87 -16.02 -17.91
N ALA A 40 -16.97 -16.46 -17.31
CA ALA A 40 -17.86 -17.46 -17.93
C ALA A 40 -18.63 -16.89 -19.12
N GLN A 41 -19.01 -15.62 -19.07
CA GLN A 41 -19.80 -14.95 -20.11
C GLN A 41 -18.94 -14.43 -21.27
N TYR A 42 -17.79 -13.82 -20.97
CA TYR A 42 -16.97 -13.10 -21.94
C TYR A 42 -15.58 -13.71 -22.16
N GLY A 43 -15.22 -14.74 -21.39
CA GLY A 43 -13.87 -15.31 -21.39
C GLY A 43 -12.88 -14.48 -20.57
N TYR A 44 -11.64 -14.99 -20.45
CA TYR A 44 -10.54 -14.23 -19.85
C TYR A 44 -9.93 -13.29 -20.88
N GLN A 45 -9.54 -12.08 -20.47
CA GLN A 45 -8.83 -11.14 -21.34
C GLN A 45 -7.44 -11.65 -21.74
N SER A 46 -6.79 -12.43 -20.89
CA SER A 46 -5.45 -13.01 -21.14
C SER A 46 -5.44 -14.52 -20.89
N PRO A 47 -6.21 -15.34 -21.64
CA PRO A 47 -6.47 -16.75 -21.29
C PRO A 47 -5.23 -17.65 -21.35
N GLY A 48 -4.18 -17.24 -22.09
CA GLY A 48 -2.91 -17.96 -22.17
C GLY A 48 -1.98 -17.73 -20.98
N THR A 49 -2.18 -16.66 -20.21
CA THR A 49 -1.30 -16.28 -19.09
C THR A 49 -2.04 -16.29 -17.76
N CYS A 50 -3.29 -15.84 -17.71
CA CYS A 50 -4.07 -15.76 -16.48
C CYS A 50 -5.50 -16.30 -16.60
N THR A 51 -5.83 -17.23 -15.71
CA THR A 51 -7.15 -17.82 -15.52
C THR A 51 -7.38 -18.11 -14.04
N LEU A 52 -8.62 -18.40 -13.64
CA LEU A 52 -8.90 -18.83 -12.26
C LEU A 52 -8.22 -20.17 -11.86
N LYS A 53 -7.60 -20.89 -12.80
CA LYS A 53 -6.84 -22.12 -12.51
C LYS A 53 -5.44 -21.85 -11.98
N ASN A 54 -4.82 -20.75 -12.40
CA ASN A 54 -3.42 -20.40 -12.07
C ASN A 54 -3.28 -19.03 -11.39
N VAL A 55 -4.39 -18.33 -11.16
CA VAL A 55 -4.41 -17.04 -10.47
C VAL A 55 -3.78 -17.12 -9.09
N ALA A 56 -2.93 -16.16 -8.78
CA ALA A 56 -2.38 -15.97 -7.45
C ALA A 56 -3.45 -15.40 -6.49
N VAL A 57 -3.29 -15.66 -5.20
CA VAL A 57 -4.19 -15.12 -4.17
C VAL A 57 -3.36 -14.33 -3.17
N ARG A 58 -3.60 -13.01 -3.13
CA ARG A 58 -3.08 -12.13 -2.08
C ARG A 58 -4.00 -12.23 -0.86
N ARG A 59 -3.41 -12.42 0.32
CA ARG A 59 -4.12 -12.78 1.55
C ARG A 59 -3.78 -11.82 2.68
N GLU A 60 -4.70 -11.67 3.62
CA GLU A 60 -4.47 -10.86 4.82
C GLU A 60 -3.35 -11.49 5.67
N TRP A 61 -2.44 -10.65 6.19
CA TRP A 61 -1.24 -11.09 6.90
C TRP A 61 -1.49 -12.06 8.06
N SER A 62 -2.50 -11.82 8.90
CA SER A 62 -2.87 -12.67 10.03
C SER A 62 -3.29 -14.08 9.61
N THR A 63 -3.78 -14.26 8.37
CA THR A 63 -4.17 -15.58 7.84
C THR A 63 -2.98 -16.42 7.36
N LEU A 64 -1.79 -15.84 7.25
CA LEU A 64 -0.56 -16.55 6.89
C LEU A 64 -0.02 -17.35 8.08
N SER A 65 0.49 -18.55 7.79
CA SER A 65 1.23 -19.34 8.77
C SER A 65 2.53 -18.66 9.18
N LYS A 66 3.07 -19.04 10.34
CA LYS A 66 4.39 -18.58 10.80
C LYS A 66 5.49 -18.76 9.74
N LYS A 67 5.50 -19.90 9.02
CA LYS A 67 6.48 -20.17 7.97
C LYS A 67 6.36 -19.20 6.78
N GLU A 68 5.14 -18.89 6.36
CA GLU A 68 4.88 -17.95 5.27
C GLU A 68 5.30 -16.52 5.67
N LYS A 69 4.96 -16.09 6.90
CA LYS A 69 5.37 -14.79 7.44
C LYS A 69 6.88 -14.65 7.48
N LEU A 70 7.58 -15.64 8.02
CA LEU A 70 9.05 -15.63 8.09
C LEU A 70 9.70 -15.67 6.69
N ASN A 71 9.11 -16.37 5.71
CA ASN A 71 9.61 -16.35 4.33
C ASN A 71 9.49 -14.96 3.70
N TYR A 72 8.39 -14.24 3.92
CA TYR A 72 8.24 -12.85 3.50
C TYR A 72 9.29 -11.94 4.17
N ILE A 73 9.38 -11.99 5.50
CA ILE A 73 10.32 -11.15 6.27
C ILE A 73 11.76 -11.36 5.81
N ASN A 74 12.17 -12.60 5.57
CA ASN A 74 13.50 -12.91 5.07
C ASN A 74 13.74 -12.34 3.66
N ALA A 75 12.73 -12.36 2.78
CA ALA A 75 12.85 -11.78 1.46
C ALA A 75 12.98 -10.24 1.49
N VAL A 76 12.23 -9.57 2.39
CA VAL A 76 12.36 -8.12 2.59
C VAL A 76 13.75 -7.75 3.09
N LYS A 77 14.28 -8.49 4.07
CA LYS A 77 15.66 -8.31 4.54
C LYS A 77 16.69 -8.53 3.44
N CYS A 78 16.45 -9.50 2.56
CA CYS A 78 17.31 -9.80 1.43
C CYS A 78 17.36 -8.63 0.43
N ILE A 79 16.23 -8.05 0.03
CA ILE A 79 16.26 -6.88 -0.88
C ILE A 79 16.87 -5.64 -0.20
N HIS A 80 16.71 -5.48 1.12
CA HIS A 80 17.36 -4.41 1.87
C HIS A 80 18.88 -4.60 1.99
N ALA A 81 19.38 -5.84 1.89
CA ALA A 81 20.82 -6.13 1.91
C ALA A 81 21.48 -6.07 0.52
N LYS A 82 20.72 -6.24 -0.57
CA LYS A 82 21.23 -6.15 -1.93
C LYS A 82 21.54 -4.69 -2.30
N PRO A 83 22.61 -4.40 -3.06
CA PRO A 83 23.04 -3.04 -3.37
C PRO A 83 22.03 -2.27 -4.25
N ALA A 84 22.01 -0.93 -4.14
CA ALA A 84 21.26 0.02 -4.99
C ALA A 84 21.59 -0.10 -6.51
N LEU A 85 20.65 0.27 -7.37
CA LEU A 85 20.67 0.19 -8.85
C LEU A 85 20.58 1.62 -9.37
N THR A 86 19.83 2.45 -8.64
CA THR A 86 19.86 3.91 -8.77
C THR A 86 21.30 4.38 -8.76
N ASP A 87 21.66 5.12 -9.79
CA ASP A 87 22.96 5.76 -9.90
C ASP A 87 23.19 6.72 -8.73
N ALA A 88 24.42 6.75 -8.19
CA ALA A 88 24.75 7.57 -7.04
C ALA A 88 24.63 9.09 -7.32
N GLY A 89 24.69 9.50 -8.59
CA GLY A 89 24.40 10.86 -9.05
C GLY A 89 22.91 11.20 -9.07
N VAL A 90 22.02 10.21 -9.13
CA VAL A 90 20.56 10.39 -8.95
C VAL A 90 20.20 10.39 -7.47
N SER A 91 20.74 9.46 -6.69
CA SER A 91 20.51 9.39 -5.25
C SER A 91 21.75 8.90 -4.52
N ALA A 92 22.44 9.83 -3.86
CA ALA A 92 23.55 9.48 -2.97
C ALA A 92 23.08 8.70 -1.73
N GLY A 93 21.79 8.78 -1.39
CA GLY A 93 21.17 8.11 -0.26
C GLY A 93 20.76 6.67 -0.52
N ALA A 94 20.54 6.26 -1.77
CA ALA A 94 20.23 4.87 -2.09
C ALA A 94 21.41 3.95 -1.73
N LYS A 95 21.17 2.95 -0.89
CA LYS A 95 22.16 1.92 -0.52
C LYS A 95 21.68 0.50 -0.81
N SER A 96 20.37 0.29 -0.89
CA SER A 96 19.77 -1.02 -1.07
C SER A 96 18.80 -1.13 -2.24
N ARG A 97 18.43 -2.35 -2.67
CA ARG A 97 17.32 -2.57 -3.63
C ARG A 97 16.00 -2.01 -3.09
N PHE A 98 15.83 -2.05 -1.78
CA PHE A 98 14.67 -1.46 -1.13
C PHE A 98 14.66 0.07 -1.28
N ASP A 99 15.83 0.71 -1.21
CA ASP A 99 15.92 2.16 -1.35
C ASP A 99 15.56 2.64 -2.77
N ASP A 100 15.73 1.86 -3.84
CA ASP A 100 15.31 2.33 -5.17
C ASP A 100 13.80 2.48 -5.30
N PHE A 101 13.03 1.65 -4.57
CA PHE A 101 11.58 1.83 -4.47
C PHE A 101 11.25 3.16 -3.78
N VAL A 102 11.98 3.48 -2.70
CA VAL A 102 11.84 4.79 -2.04
C VAL A 102 12.23 5.93 -2.98
N VAL A 103 13.34 5.81 -3.72
CA VAL A 103 13.77 6.82 -4.70
C VAL A 103 12.69 7.05 -5.77
N THR A 104 12.19 5.99 -6.40
CA THR A 104 11.21 6.16 -7.47
C THR A 104 9.91 6.78 -6.97
N HIS A 105 9.47 6.44 -5.76
CA HIS A 105 8.31 7.07 -5.14
C HIS A 105 8.57 8.55 -4.82
N VAL A 106 9.72 8.89 -4.23
CA VAL A 106 10.11 10.28 -3.95
C VAL A 106 10.11 11.11 -5.24
N ILE A 107 10.76 10.61 -6.29
CA ILE A 107 10.86 11.30 -7.58
C ILE A 107 9.48 11.46 -8.21
N GLN A 108 8.61 10.46 -8.14
CA GLN A 108 7.33 10.46 -8.85
C GLN A 108 6.14 10.96 -8.03
N THR A 109 6.33 11.34 -6.75
CA THR A 109 5.24 11.64 -5.80
C THR A 109 4.18 12.59 -6.38
N TYR A 110 4.60 13.66 -7.06
CA TYR A 110 3.68 14.65 -7.64
C TYR A 110 2.94 14.21 -8.91
N TRP A 111 3.27 13.05 -9.47
CA TRP A 111 2.61 12.49 -10.65
C TRP A 111 1.73 11.28 -10.32
N VAL A 112 1.88 10.73 -9.12
CA VAL A 112 1.24 9.46 -8.70
C VAL A 112 0.29 9.63 -7.51
N HIS A 113 0.03 10.86 -7.07
CA HIS A 113 -0.95 11.19 -6.04
C HIS A 113 -1.80 12.37 -6.48
N GLY A 114 -3.09 12.38 -6.11
CA GLY A 114 -4.03 13.41 -6.56
C GLY A 114 -4.11 13.50 -8.09
N THR A 115 -3.84 12.39 -8.78
CA THR A 115 -3.77 12.28 -10.24
C THR A 115 -4.57 11.08 -10.74
N ALA A 116 -4.79 11.04 -12.05
CA ALA A 116 -5.31 9.86 -12.74
C ALA A 116 -4.43 8.61 -12.58
N ASN A 117 -3.15 8.78 -12.24
CA ASN A 117 -2.20 7.68 -12.15
C ASN A 117 -2.23 6.95 -10.80
N PHE A 118 -2.86 7.53 -9.78
CA PHE A 118 -2.71 7.10 -8.39
C PHE A 118 -2.92 5.59 -8.18
N LEU A 119 -4.08 5.07 -8.56
CA LEU A 119 -4.42 3.67 -8.28
C LEU A 119 -3.59 2.68 -9.11
N ALA A 120 -3.49 2.91 -10.42
CA ALA A 120 -2.82 2.00 -11.34
C ALA A 120 -1.29 2.01 -11.18
N TRP A 121 -0.69 3.16 -10.91
CA TRP A 121 0.75 3.25 -10.66
C TRP A 121 1.12 2.51 -9.36
N HIS A 122 0.35 2.71 -8.28
CA HIS A 122 0.61 2.01 -7.02
C HIS A 122 0.38 0.49 -7.14
N ARG A 123 -0.61 0.04 -7.93
CA ARG A 123 -0.78 -1.36 -8.28
C ARG A 123 0.47 -1.94 -8.96
N TYR A 124 1.01 -1.23 -9.96
CA TYR A 124 2.20 -1.68 -10.67
C TYR A 124 3.46 -1.65 -9.78
N TYR A 125 3.59 -0.61 -8.94
CA TYR A 125 4.67 -0.44 -7.98
C TYR A 125 4.75 -1.61 -6.98
N ILE A 126 3.62 -1.97 -6.34
CA ILE A 126 3.62 -3.10 -5.39
C ILE A 126 3.73 -4.46 -6.08
N TYR A 127 3.29 -4.57 -7.34
CA TYR A 127 3.54 -5.76 -8.16
C TYR A 127 5.04 -5.95 -8.43
N ALA A 128 5.75 -4.90 -8.83
CA ALA A 128 7.19 -4.98 -9.06
C ALA A 128 7.95 -5.35 -7.78
N TYR A 129 7.56 -4.78 -6.63
CA TYR A 129 8.09 -5.17 -5.33
C TYR A 129 7.86 -6.65 -5.03
N GLU A 130 6.64 -7.17 -5.24
CA GLU A 130 6.34 -8.58 -5.08
C GLU A 130 7.22 -9.47 -5.98
N GLN A 131 7.35 -9.12 -7.27
CA GLN A 131 8.16 -9.89 -8.20
C GLN A 131 9.63 -9.89 -7.82
N LEU A 132 10.18 -8.76 -7.34
CA LEU A 132 11.55 -8.71 -6.85
C LEU A 132 11.77 -9.58 -5.61
N LEU A 133 10.84 -9.56 -4.64
CA LEU A 133 10.91 -10.47 -3.50
C LEU A 133 10.95 -11.94 -3.94
N ARG A 134 10.16 -12.31 -4.96
CA ARG A 134 10.04 -13.68 -5.46
C ARG A 134 11.28 -14.09 -6.27
N ASN A 135 11.69 -13.26 -7.22
CA ASN A 135 12.70 -13.58 -8.22
C ASN A 135 14.13 -13.43 -7.65
N ASP A 136 14.37 -12.40 -6.84
CA ASP A 136 15.71 -12.08 -6.37
C ASP A 136 16.02 -12.63 -4.98
N CYS A 137 14.97 -12.87 -4.19
CA CYS A 137 15.08 -13.25 -2.78
C CYS A 137 14.27 -14.50 -2.41
N GLY A 138 13.74 -15.22 -3.40
CA GLY A 138 13.16 -16.54 -3.23
C GLY A 138 11.86 -16.57 -2.42
N TYR A 139 11.15 -15.45 -2.30
CA TYR A 139 9.81 -15.43 -1.69
C TYR A 139 8.87 -16.38 -2.46
N LYS A 140 8.13 -17.22 -1.73
CA LYS A 140 7.25 -18.23 -2.34
C LYS A 140 5.78 -17.81 -2.34
N GLY A 141 5.40 -16.89 -1.45
CA GLY A 141 4.04 -16.35 -1.37
C GLY A 141 3.81 -15.16 -2.30
N TYR A 142 2.61 -14.59 -2.24
CA TYR A 142 2.23 -13.36 -2.94
C TYR A 142 2.01 -12.24 -1.93
N LEU A 143 2.07 -10.99 -2.37
CA LEU A 143 2.12 -9.84 -1.47
C LEU A 143 0.94 -9.85 -0.48
N PRO A 144 1.19 -9.97 0.83
CA PRO A 144 0.13 -9.87 1.84
C PRO A 144 -0.39 -8.44 1.97
N TYR A 145 -1.63 -8.31 2.43
CA TYR A 145 -2.24 -7.02 2.75
C TYR A 145 -2.53 -6.87 4.24
N TYR A 146 -2.67 -5.62 4.69
CA TYR A 146 -3.09 -5.28 6.05
C TYR A 146 -4.55 -4.82 6.05
N ASN A 147 -5.44 -5.62 6.61
CA ASN A 147 -6.84 -5.25 6.70
C ASN A 147 -7.07 -4.25 7.84
N TRP A 148 -7.16 -2.95 7.50
CA TRP A 148 -7.30 -1.89 8.51
C TRP A 148 -8.48 -2.12 9.46
N ALA A 149 -9.62 -2.54 8.93
CA ALA A 149 -10.85 -2.66 9.71
C ALA A 149 -10.76 -3.68 10.85
N TRP A 150 -9.99 -4.75 10.67
CA TRP A 150 -9.84 -5.80 11.69
C TRP A 150 -9.08 -5.30 12.91
N TRP A 151 -8.20 -4.31 12.71
CA TRP A 151 -7.26 -3.80 13.70
C TRP A 151 -7.51 -2.32 14.04
N ALA A 152 -8.60 -1.72 13.54
CA ALA A 152 -8.85 -0.28 13.64
C ALA A 152 -8.97 0.23 15.08
N GLU A 153 -9.48 -0.60 16.00
CA GLU A 153 -9.65 -0.24 17.41
C GLU A 153 -8.34 -0.26 18.20
N ASP A 154 -7.40 -1.11 17.80
CA ASP A 154 -6.08 -1.25 18.38
C ASP A 154 -5.09 -1.87 17.36
N PRO A 155 -4.35 -1.03 16.61
CA PRO A 155 -3.38 -1.49 15.63
C PRO A 155 -2.26 -2.36 16.22
N SER A 156 -1.96 -2.20 17.52
CA SER A 156 -0.88 -2.95 18.20
C SER A 156 -1.22 -4.43 18.39
N GLN A 157 -2.50 -4.80 18.33
CA GLN A 157 -2.94 -6.20 18.40
C GLN A 157 -2.83 -6.92 17.05
N SER A 158 -2.52 -6.21 15.97
CA SER A 158 -2.35 -6.86 14.68
C SER A 158 -1.10 -7.74 14.66
N PRO A 159 -1.16 -8.99 14.17
CA PRO A 159 0.03 -9.80 13.95
C PRO A 159 1.06 -9.19 12.99
N LEU A 160 0.72 -8.11 12.27
CA LEU A 160 1.65 -7.35 11.45
C LEU A 160 2.49 -6.36 12.27
N LEU A 161 1.91 -5.81 13.35
CA LEU A 161 2.42 -4.66 14.11
C LEU A 161 2.57 -4.96 15.63
N ASP A 162 2.47 -6.22 16.04
CA ASP A 162 2.58 -6.67 17.44
C ASP A 162 4.03 -6.72 17.96
N GLY A 163 5.03 -6.46 17.11
CA GLY A 163 6.44 -6.51 17.49
C GLY A 163 6.99 -7.93 17.73
N SER A 164 6.23 -8.98 17.40
CA SER A 164 6.65 -10.38 17.48
C SER A 164 7.70 -10.74 16.42
N GLU A 165 8.27 -11.94 16.51
CA GLU A 165 9.18 -12.50 15.49
C GLU A 165 8.53 -12.67 14.10
N THR A 166 7.19 -12.63 14.02
CA THR A 166 6.43 -12.73 12.77
C THR A 166 5.72 -11.42 12.40
N SER A 167 6.16 -10.29 12.94
CA SER A 167 5.71 -8.96 12.57
C SER A 167 6.70 -8.29 11.59
N ILE A 168 6.35 -7.10 11.10
CA ILE A 168 7.31 -6.18 10.48
C ILE A 168 7.77 -5.10 11.48
N GLY A 169 7.95 -5.52 12.73
CA GLY A 169 8.17 -4.64 13.88
C GLY A 169 6.88 -4.30 14.61
N GLY A 170 6.98 -3.49 15.65
CA GLY A 170 5.83 -3.01 16.39
C GLY A 170 5.87 -1.49 16.57
N ASP A 171 5.39 -1.04 17.71
CA ASP A 171 5.40 0.37 18.07
C ASP A 171 6.81 0.89 18.41
N GLY A 172 6.96 2.21 18.37
CA GLY A 172 8.17 2.92 18.76
C GLY A 172 8.40 2.97 20.26
N GLU A 173 9.61 3.37 20.64
CA GLU A 173 9.90 3.87 21.99
C GLU A 173 8.96 5.03 22.31
N TYR A 174 8.42 5.05 23.54
CA TYR A 174 7.46 6.08 23.93
C TYR A 174 8.14 7.45 24.02
N ILE A 175 7.56 8.46 23.36
CA ILE A 175 7.97 9.87 23.51
C ILE A 175 6.87 10.64 24.25
N ALA A 176 7.18 11.01 25.50
CA ALA A 176 6.28 11.80 26.33
C ALA A 176 6.05 13.22 25.80
N GLY A 177 4.91 13.81 26.17
CA GLY A 177 4.61 15.23 25.93
C GLY A 177 4.28 15.59 24.48
N ARG A 178 3.98 14.60 23.63
CA ARG A 178 3.50 14.85 22.26
C ARG A 178 2.06 15.38 22.30
N ASN A 179 1.76 16.31 21.40
CA ASN A 179 0.47 17.02 21.36
C ASN A 179 -0.49 16.40 20.32
N TYR A 180 -0.22 16.64 19.03
CA TYR A 180 -0.97 16.03 17.93
C TYR A 180 -0.07 15.96 16.69
N THR A 181 -0.45 15.12 15.74
CA THR A 181 0.13 15.09 14.40
C THR A 181 -0.85 15.73 13.42
N CYS A 182 -0.37 16.68 12.62
CA CYS A 182 -1.17 17.30 11.57
C CYS A 182 -1.31 16.40 10.34
N VAL A 183 -2.54 16.26 9.88
CA VAL A 183 -2.84 15.77 8.52
C VAL A 183 -3.44 16.92 7.72
N GLY A 184 -2.97 17.09 6.49
CA GLY A 184 -3.43 18.15 5.62
C GLY A 184 -2.61 18.27 4.35
N GLN A 185 -2.83 19.37 3.63
CA GLN A 185 -2.10 19.71 2.42
C GLN A 185 -1.29 20.99 2.65
N ILE A 186 -0.05 20.99 2.15
CA ILE A 186 0.86 22.15 2.21
C ILE A 186 1.09 22.56 3.68
N ALA A 187 0.88 23.82 4.03
CA ALA A 187 1.12 24.37 5.36
C ALA A 187 -0.11 24.31 6.28
N SER A 188 -1.23 23.74 5.81
CA SER A 188 -2.51 23.75 6.53
C SER A 188 -2.74 22.46 7.31
N CYS A 189 -2.99 22.60 8.61
CA CYS A 189 -3.36 21.49 9.49
C CYS A 189 -4.90 21.36 9.55
N TYR A 190 -5.45 20.39 8.82
CA TYR A 190 -6.90 20.20 8.78
C TYR A 190 -7.37 19.21 9.84
N ILE A 191 -6.68 18.09 10.03
CA ILE A 191 -7.04 17.06 10.99
C ILE A 191 -5.90 16.94 11.99
N LYS A 192 -6.23 16.82 13.28
CA LYS A 192 -5.27 16.71 14.38
C LYS A 192 -5.41 15.33 15.00
N LEU A 193 -4.44 14.46 14.72
CA LEU A 193 -4.43 13.10 15.24
C LEU A 193 -3.76 13.06 16.61
N GLN A 194 -4.41 12.40 17.56
CA GLN A 194 -3.83 12.17 18.88
C GLN A 194 -2.64 11.20 18.79
N PRO A 195 -1.56 11.47 19.55
CA PRO A 195 -0.42 10.58 19.65
C PRO A 195 -0.83 9.19 20.16
N GLY A 196 -0.13 8.18 19.67
CA GLY A 196 -0.14 6.82 20.20
C GLY A 196 0.74 6.67 21.44
N GLN A 197 1.23 5.44 21.64
CA GLN A 197 2.09 5.06 22.78
C GLN A 197 3.56 4.87 22.37
N GLY A 198 3.95 5.37 21.21
CA GLY A 198 5.30 5.25 20.67
C GLY A 198 5.93 6.59 20.35
N GLY A 199 6.62 6.62 19.21
CA GLY A 199 7.18 7.80 18.56
C GLY A 199 8.68 7.79 18.32
N GLY A 200 9.43 6.98 19.05
CA GLY A 200 10.84 6.73 18.80
C GLY A 200 11.07 5.58 17.83
N CYS A 201 12.31 5.08 17.80
CA CYS A 201 12.67 3.88 17.04
C CYS A 201 11.80 2.68 17.45
N ILE A 202 11.45 1.80 16.51
CA ILE A 202 10.67 0.60 16.81
C ILE A 202 11.39 -0.30 17.84
N LYS A 203 10.62 -0.79 18.82
CA LYS A 203 11.17 -1.47 20.01
C LYS A 203 11.61 -2.90 19.77
N SER A 204 10.94 -3.61 18.86
CA SER A 204 11.11 -5.06 18.71
C SER A 204 10.71 -5.55 17.32
N GLY A 205 10.90 -6.84 17.12
CA GLY A 205 10.55 -7.55 15.89
C GLY A 205 11.69 -7.58 14.87
N PRO A 206 11.51 -8.31 13.76
CA PRO A 206 12.56 -8.55 12.77
C PRO A 206 13.16 -7.29 12.13
N MET A 207 12.41 -6.18 12.16
CA MET A 207 12.80 -4.90 11.58
C MET A 207 13.41 -3.93 12.60
N GLN A 208 13.65 -4.33 13.85
CA GLN A 208 14.16 -3.42 14.91
C GLN A 208 15.41 -2.63 14.47
N ASN A 209 16.33 -3.28 13.74
CA ASN A 209 17.56 -2.68 13.21
C ASN A 209 17.42 -2.18 11.76
N TRP A 210 16.19 -1.96 11.30
CA TRP A 210 15.93 -1.41 9.98
C TRP A 210 16.49 0.02 9.88
N THR A 211 17.26 0.27 8.83
CA THR A 211 17.88 1.58 8.60
C THR A 211 17.20 2.25 7.41
N MET A 212 16.51 3.35 7.67
CA MET A 212 16.02 4.24 6.63
C MET A 212 17.16 5.14 6.16
N ASN A 213 17.48 5.10 4.87
CA ASN A 213 18.62 5.86 4.32
C ASN A 213 18.22 7.20 3.66
N LEU A 214 16.96 7.34 3.26
CA LEU A 214 16.41 8.45 2.49
C LEU A 214 15.45 9.30 3.32
N GLY A 215 15.09 10.47 2.81
CA GLY A 215 14.26 11.45 3.52
C GLY A 215 14.91 11.98 4.82
N PRO A 216 14.14 12.66 5.68
CA PRO A 216 12.77 13.09 5.43
C PRO A 216 12.74 14.27 4.44
N ILE A 217 11.58 14.50 3.85
CA ILE A 217 11.26 15.63 2.97
C ILE A 217 10.20 16.49 3.63
N ASP A 218 9.07 15.88 4.02
CA ASP A 218 7.95 16.58 4.64
C ASP A 218 7.37 15.83 5.85
N THR A 219 8.24 15.16 6.60
CA THR A 219 7.86 14.50 7.86
C THR A 219 7.19 15.47 8.83
N LYS A 220 6.08 15.04 9.44
CA LYS A 220 5.42 15.79 10.52
C LYS A 220 5.98 15.42 11.90
N TRP A 221 6.99 14.56 11.93
CA TRP A 221 7.58 14.07 13.16
C TRP A 221 8.65 15.02 13.72
N PRO A 222 8.61 15.36 15.02
CA PRO A 222 9.59 16.27 15.60
C PRO A 222 10.96 15.59 15.71
N ASN A 223 12.01 16.41 15.75
CA ASN A 223 13.40 16.01 16.03
C ASN A 223 13.99 14.99 15.04
N ILE A 224 13.42 14.84 13.85
CA ILE A 224 14.06 14.08 12.77
C ILE A 224 15.13 14.97 12.12
N LYS A 225 16.34 14.44 12.00
CA LYS A 225 17.44 15.11 11.29
C LYS A 225 17.04 15.35 9.84
N LYS A 226 17.08 16.61 9.40
CA LYS A 226 16.84 16.99 8.00
C LYS A 226 17.81 16.27 7.06
N ASN A 227 17.32 15.87 5.90
CA ASN A 227 18.17 15.28 4.87
C ASN A 227 19.20 16.33 4.38
N PRO A 228 20.46 15.95 4.12
CA PRO A 228 21.46 16.86 3.56
C PRO A 228 21.11 17.34 2.13
N SER A 229 20.29 16.59 1.39
CA SER A 229 19.73 16.98 0.11
C SER A 229 18.28 17.45 0.29
N PRO A 230 17.89 18.62 -0.27
CA PRO A 230 16.55 19.18 -0.07
C PRO A 230 15.43 18.34 -0.71
N ASP A 231 15.75 17.49 -1.68
CA ASP A 231 14.84 16.53 -2.32
C ASP A 231 14.68 15.22 -1.52
N GLY A 232 15.39 15.07 -0.40
CA GLY A 232 15.37 13.85 0.41
C GLY A 232 16.17 12.67 -0.16
N LEU A 233 16.90 12.85 -1.26
CA LEU A 233 17.67 11.79 -1.92
C LEU A 233 19.11 11.67 -1.41
N GLY A 234 19.52 12.51 -0.46
CA GLY A 234 20.81 12.43 0.21
C GLY A 234 20.87 11.30 1.25
N TYR A 235 22.08 10.85 1.58
CA TYR A 235 22.28 9.81 2.59
C TYR A 235 22.02 10.34 4.01
N ASN A 236 20.97 9.82 4.65
CA ASN A 236 20.53 10.22 5.99
C ASN A 236 20.09 9.00 6.83
N PRO A 237 21.01 8.09 7.17
CA PRO A 237 20.69 6.85 7.88
C PRO A 237 20.12 7.12 9.26
N ARG A 238 18.99 6.49 9.57
CA ARG A 238 18.33 6.52 10.89
C ARG A 238 17.45 5.30 11.10
N CYS A 239 17.06 5.06 12.35
CA CYS A 239 16.15 3.97 12.68
C CYS A 239 14.76 4.20 12.08
N LEU A 240 14.01 3.11 11.88
CA LEU A 240 12.57 3.18 11.64
C LEU A 240 11.86 3.61 12.93
N SER A 241 11.09 4.70 12.89
CA SER A 241 10.25 5.16 14.01
C SER A 241 8.77 4.98 13.71
N ARG A 242 7.99 4.63 14.74
CA ARG A 242 6.53 4.49 14.66
C ARG A 242 5.85 4.99 15.91
N ASP A 243 4.60 5.38 15.77
CA ASP A 243 3.67 5.74 16.84
C ASP A 243 2.30 5.22 16.47
N LEU A 244 2.04 3.96 16.82
CA LEU A 244 0.79 3.31 16.46
C LEU A 244 -0.39 4.05 17.11
N THR A 245 -1.27 4.61 16.29
CA THR A 245 -2.37 5.44 16.79
C THR A 245 -3.74 4.94 16.33
N LYS A 246 -4.60 4.72 17.33
CA LYS A 246 -6.02 4.43 17.13
C LYS A 246 -6.73 5.54 16.36
N ASP A 247 -6.34 6.80 16.58
CA ASP A 247 -7.06 7.95 16.06
C ASP A 247 -7.00 8.00 14.52
N ALA A 248 -5.85 7.63 13.94
CA ALA A 248 -5.74 7.46 12.50
C ALA A 248 -6.42 6.18 12.01
N SER A 249 -6.21 5.03 12.67
CA SER A 249 -6.74 3.74 12.21
C SER A 249 -8.26 3.66 12.20
N MET A 250 -8.93 4.42 13.07
CA MET A 250 -10.39 4.58 13.06
C MET A 250 -10.92 5.28 11.78
N GLY A 251 -10.04 5.93 11.00
CA GLY A 251 -10.36 6.44 9.66
C GLY A 251 -10.55 5.35 8.59
N ALA A 252 -10.34 4.08 8.92
CA ALA A 252 -10.44 2.95 8.01
C ALA A 252 -11.18 1.74 8.64
N THR A 253 -12.31 1.99 9.30
CA THR A 253 -13.20 0.93 9.81
C THR A 253 -13.96 0.21 8.68
N ASP A 254 -14.54 -0.95 8.99
CA ASP A 254 -15.35 -1.73 8.03
C ASP A 254 -16.45 -0.88 7.40
N LYS A 255 -17.17 -0.10 8.22
CA LYS A 255 -18.22 0.82 7.75
C LYS A 255 -17.69 1.88 6.79
N ILE A 256 -16.54 2.48 7.07
CA ILE A 256 -15.96 3.51 6.20
C ILE A 256 -15.57 2.89 4.85
N ILE A 257 -14.97 1.70 4.87
CA ILE A 257 -14.54 1.02 3.65
C ILE A 257 -15.75 0.54 2.84
N SER A 258 -16.76 -0.05 3.48
CA SER A 258 -17.96 -0.52 2.79
C SER A 258 -18.78 0.63 2.21
N ASP A 259 -18.93 1.74 2.95
CA ASP A 259 -19.59 2.95 2.44
C ASP A 259 -18.82 3.56 1.26
N LEU A 260 -17.49 3.61 1.34
CA LEU A 260 -16.63 4.06 0.23
C LEU A 260 -16.90 3.23 -1.04
N ILE A 261 -16.93 1.90 -0.93
CA ILE A 261 -17.14 1.00 -2.07
C ILE A 261 -18.55 1.13 -2.65
N LYS A 262 -19.57 1.21 -1.80
CA LYS A 262 -20.99 1.25 -2.23
C LYS A 262 -21.41 2.61 -2.76
N ASN A 263 -20.95 3.70 -2.14
CA ASN A 263 -21.47 5.04 -2.39
C ASN A 263 -20.64 5.83 -3.43
N SER A 264 -19.47 5.32 -3.83
CA SER A 264 -18.67 5.95 -4.89
C SER A 264 -19.16 5.53 -6.27
N ASN A 265 -19.96 6.39 -6.91
CA ASN A 265 -20.60 6.09 -8.20
C ASN A 265 -19.65 6.16 -9.41
N ASN A 266 -18.50 6.81 -9.28
CA ASN A 266 -17.50 6.92 -10.34
C ASN A 266 -16.08 6.95 -9.76
N ILE A 267 -15.09 6.76 -10.62
CA ILE A 267 -13.68 6.66 -10.22
C ILE A 267 -13.14 7.94 -9.60
N HIS A 268 -13.57 9.12 -10.07
CA HIS A 268 -13.16 10.42 -9.50
C HIS A 268 -13.57 10.52 -8.03
N ALA A 269 -14.84 10.25 -7.72
CA ALA A 269 -15.33 10.26 -6.34
C ALA A 269 -14.62 9.19 -5.48
N PHE A 270 -14.48 7.98 -6.02
CA PHE A 270 -13.81 6.87 -5.32
C PHE A 270 -12.36 7.23 -4.96
N GLN A 271 -11.54 7.62 -5.93
CA GLN A 271 -10.11 7.83 -5.70
C GLN A 271 -9.81 9.05 -4.84
N ASN A 272 -10.64 10.10 -4.91
CA ASN A 272 -10.49 11.27 -4.05
C ASN A 272 -10.87 10.94 -2.60
N LEU A 273 -11.93 10.17 -2.38
CA LEU A 273 -12.29 9.70 -1.02
C LEU A 273 -11.27 8.68 -0.48
N VAL A 274 -10.70 7.81 -1.31
CA VAL A 274 -9.59 6.93 -0.90
C VAL A 274 -8.44 7.76 -0.32
N GLN A 275 -8.04 8.84 -1.01
CA GLN A 275 -6.91 9.68 -0.62
C GLN A 275 -7.22 10.61 0.56
N GLY A 276 -8.44 11.16 0.61
CA GLY A 276 -8.92 12.03 1.68
C GLY A 276 -9.47 13.36 1.15
N ASP A 277 -10.42 13.93 1.89
CA ASP A 277 -10.94 15.28 1.73
C ASP A 277 -10.71 16.05 3.03
N PHE A 278 -9.47 16.51 3.18
CA PHE A 278 -9.01 17.10 4.43
C PHE A 278 -9.75 18.39 4.77
N SER A 279 -10.12 19.19 3.77
CA SER A 279 -10.94 20.41 3.97
C SER A 279 -12.24 20.10 4.71
N ASN A 280 -12.88 18.98 4.38
CA ASN A 280 -14.10 18.51 5.03
C ASN A 280 -13.85 17.56 6.21
N LYS A 281 -12.61 17.56 6.75
CA LYS A 281 -12.18 16.73 7.89
C LYS A 281 -12.31 15.22 7.65
N TYR A 282 -12.30 14.79 6.39
CA TYR A 282 -12.30 13.39 6.02
C TYR A 282 -10.89 12.93 5.68
N ILE A 283 -10.31 12.06 6.51
CA ILE A 283 -8.92 11.61 6.36
C ILE A 283 -8.73 10.69 5.14
N GLY A 284 -9.74 9.92 4.73
CA GLY A 284 -9.59 8.90 3.70
C GLY A 284 -8.78 7.69 4.15
N VAL A 285 -9.06 6.52 3.58
CA VAL A 285 -8.44 5.25 4.02
C VAL A 285 -6.95 5.16 3.68
N HIS A 286 -6.49 5.85 2.64
CA HIS A 286 -5.07 5.97 2.27
C HIS A 286 -4.29 6.73 3.35
N SER A 287 -4.70 7.96 3.65
CA SER A 287 -4.01 8.75 4.67
C SER A 287 -4.19 8.13 6.06
N ALA A 288 -5.38 7.62 6.41
CA ALA A 288 -5.59 6.91 7.66
C ALA A 288 -4.61 5.74 7.83
N GLY A 289 -4.41 4.93 6.78
CA GLY A 289 -3.47 3.82 6.80
C GLY A 289 -2.02 4.26 7.00
N HIS A 290 -1.54 5.28 6.27
CA HIS A 290 -0.19 5.83 6.49
C HIS A 290 -0.01 6.38 7.90
N TYR A 291 -0.94 7.21 8.36
CA TYR A 291 -0.85 7.83 9.68
C TYR A 291 -1.12 6.85 10.84
N THR A 292 -1.65 5.65 10.58
CA THR A 292 -1.81 4.58 11.59
C THR A 292 -0.49 4.18 12.22
N ILE A 293 0.59 4.12 11.43
CA ILE A 293 1.92 3.80 11.94
C ILE A 293 2.65 5.01 12.51
N GLY A 294 2.16 6.23 12.26
CA GLY A 294 2.78 7.48 12.70
C GLY A 294 4.28 7.54 12.35
N GLY A 295 5.07 8.11 13.25
CA GLY A 295 6.52 8.16 13.10
C GLY A 295 6.98 9.02 11.92
N ASP A 296 8.24 8.83 11.55
CA ASP A 296 8.89 9.59 10.49
C ASP A 296 8.29 9.25 9.10
N ALA A 297 8.46 8.02 8.65
CA ALA A 297 8.00 7.60 7.32
C ALA A 297 6.48 7.63 7.17
N GLY A 298 5.71 7.23 8.20
CA GLY A 298 4.24 7.23 8.12
C GLY A 298 3.61 8.62 8.05
N THR A 299 4.40 9.68 8.30
CA THR A 299 3.93 11.08 8.21
C THR A 299 4.67 11.89 7.15
N ASP A 300 5.53 11.24 6.35
CA ASP A 300 6.22 11.84 5.23
C ASP A 300 5.60 11.37 3.91
N PHE A 301 4.88 12.28 3.25
CA PHE A 301 4.16 12.01 2.01
C PHE A 301 5.02 11.43 0.89
N PHE A 302 6.30 11.80 0.84
CA PHE A 302 7.23 11.39 -0.21
C PHE A 302 7.99 10.12 0.17
N ASN A 303 8.40 10.04 1.44
CA ASN A 303 9.31 9.01 1.93
C ASN A 303 8.61 7.82 2.62
N SER A 304 7.27 7.75 2.57
CA SER A 304 6.48 6.68 3.20
C SER A 304 6.90 5.24 2.85
N PRO A 305 7.40 4.91 1.63
CA PRO A 305 7.86 3.55 1.35
C PRO A 305 9.12 3.14 2.12
N SER A 306 9.79 4.06 2.81
CA SER A 306 10.92 3.73 3.69
C SER A 306 10.52 2.82 4.85
N ASP A 307 9.24 2.80 5.24
CA ASP A 307 8.69 1.82 6.16
C ASP A 307 8.17 0.58 5.37
N PRO A 308 8.64 -0.65 5.68
CA PRO A 308 8.11 -1.88 5.08
C PRO A 308 6.59 -2.07 5.18
N TYR A 309 5.91 -1.38 6.10
CA TYR A 309 4.44 -1.35 6.21
C TYR A 309 3.75 -0.85 4.95
N PHE A 310 4.39 0.06 4.20
CA PHE A 310 3.85 0.67 2.99
C PHE A 310 3.23 -0.36 2.03
N TYR A 311 3.94 -1.46 1.80
CA TYR A 311 3.52 -2.46 0.80
C TYR A 311 2.27 -3.24 1.23
N PHE A 312 2.08 -3.44 2.53
CA PHE A 312 0.86 -4.05 3.07
C PHE A 312 -0.33 -3.10 3.01
N HIS A 313 -0.07 -1.82 3.32
CA HIS A 313 -1.06 -0.75 3.20
C HIS A 313 -1.51 -0.60 1.75
N HIS A 314 -0.61 -0.49 0.80
CA HIS A 314 -0.95 -0.35 -0.62
C HIS A 314 -1.52 -1.62 -1.23
N ALA A 315 -1.16 -2.81 -0.74
CA ALA A 315 -1.87 -4.04 -1.11
C ALA A 315 -3.34 -4.02 -0.65
N GLN A 316 -3.67 -3.37 0.48
CA GLN A 316 -5.04 -3.16 0.92
C GLN A 316 -5.74 -2.02 0.13
N ILE A 317 -5.03 -0.96 -0.27
CA ILE A 317 -5.57 0.06 -1.20
C ILE A 317 -5.95 -0.59 -2.53
N ASP A 318 -5.06 -1.40 -3.09
CA ASP A 318 -5.31 -2.14 -4.32
C ASP A 318 -6.47 -3.13 -4.15
N ARG A 319 -6.57 -3.79 -2.99
CA ARG A 319 -7.73 -4.63 -2.65
C ARG A 319 -9.03 -3.84 -2.68
N VAL A 320 -9.09 -2.68 -2.02
CA VAL A 320 -10.33 -1.87 -1.97
C VAL A 320 -10.73 -1.38 -3.36
N TRP A 321 -9.76 -0.98 -4.19
CA TRP A 321 -10.01 -0.65 -5.60
C TRP A 321 -10.48 -1.86 -6.39
N TRP A 322 -9.83 -3.01 -6.25
CA TRP A 322 -10.24 -4.27 -6.87
C TRP A 322 -11.67 -4.67 -6.47
N ILE A 323 -12.07 -4.52 -5.19
CA ILE A 323 -13.44 -4.78 -4.77
C ILE A 323 -14.40 -3.82 -5.49
N TRP A 324 -14.10 -2.53 -5.52
CA TRP A 324 -14.93 -1.51 -6.17
C TRP A 324 -15.11 -1.76 -7.66
N GLN A 325 -14.03 -2.06 -8.39
CA GLN A 325 -14.06 -2.39 -9.83
C GLN A 325 -14.98 -3.59 -10.08
N ASN A 326 -14.85 -4.64 -9.26
CA ASN A 326 -15.55 -5.89 -9.48
C ASN A 326 -16.98 -5.92 -8.94
N GLN A 327 -17.50 -4.83 -8.36
CA GLN A 327 -18.95 -4.72 -8.14
C GLN A 327 -19.72 -4.44 -9.43
N ASP A 328 -19.07 -3.83 -10.44
CA ASP A 328 -19.66 -3.47 -11.74
C ASP A 328 -18.56 -3.39 -12.80
N ILE A 329 -18.08 -4.55 -13.23
CA ILE A 329 -16.91 -4.69 -14.11
C ILE A 329 -17.09 -3.92 -15.42
N GLU A 330 -18.29 -3.96 -16.00
CA GLU A 330 -18.60 -3.33 -17.29
C GLU A 330 -18.33 -1.81 -17.26
N ASN A 331 -18.76 -1.13 -16.21
CA ASN A 331 -18.61 0.33 -16.11
C ASN A 331 -17.35 0.77 -15.36
N ARG A 332 -16.75 -0.09 -14.52
CA ARG A 332 -15.70 0.31 -13.58
C ARG A 332 -14.32 -0.20 -13.93
N GLN A 333 -14.18 -1.30 -14.68
CA GLN A 333 -12.86 -1.89 -14.92
C GLN A 333 -11.90 -0.87 -15.53
N ASN A 334 -12.32 -0.16 -16.59
CA ASN A 334 -11.50 0.81 -17.31
C ASN A 334 -11.84 2.27 -16.99
N ALA A 335 -12.53 2.53 -15.87
CA ALA A 335 -12.86 3.89 -15.47
C ALA A 335 -11.59 4.66 -15.07
N ILE A 336 -11.39 5.84 -15.67
CA ILE A 336 -10.28 6.76 -15.36
C ILE A 336 -10.80 8.19 -15.24
N ALA A 337 -10.24 8.99 -14.32
CA ALA A 337 -10.56 10.40 -14.15
C ALA A 337 -9.36 11.17 -13.59
N ASP A 338 -9.50 12.50 -13.50
CA ASP A 338 -8.48 13.46 -13.08
C ASP A 338 -7.32 13.66 -14.08
N THR A 339 -6.39 14.53 -13.70
CA THR A 339 -5.28 15.00 -14.53
C THR A 339 -3.97 14.31 -14.15
N ILE A 340 -2.90 14.58 -14.90
CA ILE A 340 -1.60 13.90 -14.74
C ILE A 340 -0.64 14.63 -13.77
N THR A 341 -1.10 15.70 -13.12
CA THR A 341 -0.32 16.48 -12.14
C THR A 341 -1.04 16.55 -10.80
N PHE A 342 -0.28 16.54 -9.71
CA PHE A 342 -0.79 16.57 -8.34
C PHE A 342 -1.84 17.66 -8.15
N LEU A 343 -3.08 17.26 -7.86
CA LEU A 343 -4.23 18.16 -7.67
C LEU A 343 -4.44 19.14 -8.83
N ASN A 344 -4.03 18.75 -10.04
CA ASN A 344 -4.03 19.61 -11.23
C ASN A 344 -3.19 20.89 -11.07
N LEU A 345 -2.06 20.80 -10.35
CA LEU A 345 -1.13 21.91 -10.12
C LEU A 345 0.29 21.56 -10.60
N PRO A 346 0.82 22.23 -11.65
CA PRO A 346 0.10 23.14 -12.55
C PRO A 346 -1.00 22.41 -13.34
N PRO A 347 -1.97 23.14 -13.94
CA PRO A 347 -3.00 22.52 -14.75
C PRO A 347 -2.43 21.66 -15.87
N SER A 348 -2.96 20.45 -16.05
CA SER A 348 -2.55 19.51 -17.08
C SER A 348 -3.75 18.82 -17.74
N ARG A 349 -3.50 18.02 -18.78
CA ARG A 349 -4.54 17.25 -19.46
C ARG A 349 -5.07 16.13 -18.56
N ASN A 350 -6.28 15.67 -18.86
CA ASN A 350 -6.82 14.46 -18.25
C ASN A 350 -5.93 13.26 -18.56
N GLY A 351 -5.88 12.33 -17.61
CA GLY A 351 -5.27 11.02 -17.81
C GLY A 351 -6.07 10.17 -18.80
N THR A 352 -5.39 9.26 -19.49
CA THR A 352 -6.00 8.33 -20.44
C THR A 352 -5.47 6.91 -20.25
N LEU A 353 -6.22 5.91 -20.70
CA LEU A 353 -5.79 4.51 -20.67
C LEU A 353 -4.50 4.26 -21.47
N ASN A 354 -4.13 5.14 -22.40
CA ASN A 354 -2.93 5.02 -23.21
C ASN A 354 -1.71 5.71 -22.57
N ASP A 355 -1.88 6.38 -21.44
CA ASP A 355 -0.78 7.05 -20.75
C ASP A 355 0.21 6.02 -20.23
N THR A 356 1.48 6.20 -20.56
CA THR A 356 2.57 5.33 -20.12
C THR A 356 2.91 5.60 -18.66
N MET A 357 3.04 4.53 -17.88
CA MET A 357 3.55 4.51 -16.52
C MET A 357 4.93 3.85 -16.51
N SER A 358 5.84 4.42 -15.73
CA SER A 358 7.18 3.91 -15.49
C SER A 358 7.44 3.80 -14.00
N LEU A 359 8.25 2.83 -13.60
CA LEU A 359 8.83 2.76 -12.26
C LEU A 359 10.22 3.42 -12.20
N GLY A 360 10.64 4.11 -13.26
CA GLY A 360 11.94 4.75 -13.39
C GLY A 360 12.99 3.85 -14.06
N GLU A 361 14.02 4.48 -14.60
CA GLU A 361 15.06 3.83 -15.42
C GLU A 361 15.77 2.68 -14.67
N MET A 362 15.91 2.79 -13.35
CA MET A 362 16.55 1.76 -12.52
C MET A 362 15.78 0.42 -12.49
N PHE A 363 14.49 0.44 -12.81
CA PHE A 363 13.63 -0.75 -12.84
C PHE A 363 13.26 -1.18 -14.25
N GLU A 364 13.44 -0.33 -15.28
CA GLU A 364 12.95 -0.57 -16.65
C GLU A 364 13.44 -1.90 -17.26
N ALA A 365 14.68 -2.29 -16.95
CA ALA A 365 15.24 -3.56 -17.43
C ALA A 365 14.49 -4.81 -16.91
N GLN A 366 13.87 -4.73 -15.73
CA GLN A 366 13.11 -5.82 -15.11
C GLN A 366 11.60 -5.63 -15.22
N PHE A 367 11.16 -4.37 -15.28
CA PHE A 367 9.78 -3.92 -15.24
C PHE A 367 9.56 -2.91 -16.36
N PRO A 368 9.19 -3.39 -17.57
CA PRO A 368 9.03 -2.51 -18.72
C PRO A 368 7.86 -1.54 -18.52
N ASN A 369 7.97 -0.34 -19.10
CA ASN A 369 6.88 0.63 -19.07
C ASN A 369 5.57 0.02 -19.60
N ILE A 370 4.48 0.26 -18.87
CA ILE A 370 3.13 -0.22 -19.24
C ILE A 370 2.18 0.96 -19.40
N THR A 371 1.04 0.77 -20.06
CA THR A 371 0.00 1.79 -20.09
C THR A 371 -0.88 1.73 -18.85
N GLN A 372 -1.64 2.81 -18.59
CA GLN A 372 -2.74 2.80 -17.62
C GLN A 372 -3.70 1.63 -17.87
N GLY A 373 -4.06 1.39 -19.13
CA GLY A 373 -4.94 0.31 -19.57
C GLY A 373 -4.44 -1.09 -19.19
N ASP A 374 -3.13 -1.32 -19.28
CA ASP A 374 -2.51 -2.60 -18.89
C ASP A 374 -2.65 -2.87 -17.39
N ALA A 375 -2.85 -1.84 -16.58
CA ALA A 375 -2.93 -1.95 -15.13
C ALA A 375 -4.37 -2.07 -14.58
N MET A 376 -5.38 -1.92 -15.43
CA MET A 376 -6.77 -1.83 -14.99
C MET A 376 -7.37 -3.15 -14.51
N ASN A 377 -6.80 -4.29 -14.91
CA ASN A 377 -7.33 -5.62 -14.62
C ASN A 377 -6.25 -6.52 -13.98
N THR A 378 -6.51 -7.02 -12.76
CA THR A 378 -5.56 -7.88 -12.03
C THR A 378 -5.41 -9.29 -12.64
N LEU A 379 -6.18 -9.61 -13.67
CA LEU A 379 -6.13 -10.86 -14.45
C LEU A 379 -5.64 -10.66 -15.89
N ALA A 380 -5.05 -9.51 -16.21
CA ALA A 380 -4.52 -9.20 -17.52
C ALA A 380 -3.21 -8.38 -17.43
N GLY A 381 -2.62 -8.09 -18.59
CA GLY A 381 -1.34 -7.38 -18.65
C GLY A 381 -0.25 -8.17 -17.93
N PRO A 382 0.57 -7.54 -17.08
CA PRO A 382 1.58 -8.25 -16.28
C PRO A 382 0.99 -9.02 -15.08
N PHE A 383 -0.31 -8.86 -14.80
CA PHE A 383 -0.93 -9.33 -13.57
C PHE A 383 -1.63 -10.68 -13.72
N CYS A 384 -1.61 -11.45 -12.63
CA CYS A 384 -2.47 -12.61 -12.48
C CYS A 384 -2.76 -12.91 -11.01
N TYR A 385 -3.56 -12.08 -10.36
CA TYR A 385 -3.92 -12.25 -8.96
C TYR A 385 -5.35 -11.78 -8.61
N ILE A 386 -5.85 -12.31 -7.50
CA ILE A 386 -7.06 -11.86 -6.79
C ILE A 386 -6.76 -11.68 -5.30
N TYR A 387 -7.74 -11.15 -4.57
CA TYR A 387 -7.72 -11.05 -3.12
C TYR A 387 -8.67 -12.06 -2.48
N ALA A 388 -8.29 -12.61 -1.32
CA ALA A 388 -9.12 -13.49 -0.50
C ALA A 388 -9.09 -13.06 0.98
#